data_AF-A0A535DIW2-F1
#
_entry.id   AF-A0A535DIW2-F1
#
_cell.length_a   1.000
_cell.length_b   1.000
_cell.length_c   1.000
_cell.angle_alpha   90.00
_cell.angle_beta   90.00
_cell.angle_gamma   90.00
#
_symmetry.space_group_name_H-M   'P 1'
#
loop_
_entity.id
_entity.type
_entity.pdbx_description
1 polymer ?
#
loop_
_entity_poly.entity_id
_entity_poly.type
_entity_poly.pdbx_seq_one_letter_code
_entity_poly.pdbx_strand_id
1 'polypeptide(L)'
;MAVTKIAYKPDLTSEEAMQAFKKQFEGKYDVEPARPGLVVAGRRDFVIKKNAFSGVNVKLEQGDGETKFVYTGYAPNQAAGVLVYLGGGVILSYLVWNSLTREVQSFIESAPEFK
;
A
#
# COMPACT_ATOMS: atom_id res chain seq x y z
N MET A 1 7.37 -4.54 -6.25
CA MET A 1 7.13 -3.11 -5.97
C MET A 1 6.45 -2.51 -7.19
N ALA A 2 5.32 -1.83 -7.00
CA ALA A 2 4.53 -1.21 -8.06
C ALA A 2 4.56 0.31 -7.89
N VAL A 3 4.44 1.04 -9.01
CA VAL A 3 4.50 2.50 -9.05
C VAL A 3 3.40 3.03 -9.94
N THR A 4 2.64 3.99 -9.44
CA THR A 4 1.62 4.70 -10.23
C THR A 4 1.94 6.19 -10.21
N LYS A 5 2.08 6.77 -11.40
CA LYS A 5 2.29 8.21 -11.57
C LYS A 5 0.93 8.90 -11.68
N ILE A 6 0.81 10.04 -11.04
CA ILE A 6 -0.37 10.89 -11.09
C ILE A 6 -0.01 12.29 -11.60
N ALA A 7 -1.01 13.14 -11.85
CA ALA A 7 -0.75 14.53 -12.17
C ALA A 7 0.09 15.20 -11.08
N TYR A 8 0.96 16.14 -11.47
CA TYR A 8 1.84 16.82 -10.52
C TYR A 8 1.01 17.58 -9.49
N LYS A 9 1.12 17.15 -8.23
CA LYS A 9 0.46 17.76 -7.08
C LYS A 9 1.51 17.95 -5.98
N PRO A 10 2.25 19.07 -5.99
CA PRO A 10 3.27 19.35 -4.97
C PRO A 10 2.67 19.56 -3.58
N ASP A 11 1.41 19.99 -3.51
CA ASP A 11 0.73 20.25 -2.23
C ASP A 11 0.11 19.00 -1.61
N LEU A 12 0.08 17.86 -2.33
CA LEU A 12 -0.48 16.62 -1.80
C LEU A 12 0.44 16.07 -0.71
N THR A 13 -0.07 15.99 0.50
CA THR A 13 0.66 15.43 1.65
C THR A 13 0.42 13.93 1.81
N SER A 14 1.37 13.27 2.49
CA SER A 14 1.25 11.86 2.88
C SER A 14 0.00 11.62 3.74
N GLU A 15 -0.34 12.57 4.60
CA GLU A 15 -1.51 12.55 5.47
C GLU A 15 -2.83 12.65 4.69
N GLU A 16 -2.92 13.58 3.72
CA GLU A 16 -4.10 13.72 2.87
C GLU A 16 -4.31 12.48 2.01
N ALA A 17 -3.24 11.95 1.41
CA ALA A 17 -3.29 10.68 0.71
C ALA A 17 -3.81 9.58 1.65
N MET A 18 -3.24 9.43 2.85
CA MET A 18 -3.69 8.44 3.81
C MET A 18 -5.18 8.59 4.15
N GLN A 19 -5.69 9.81 4.33
CA GLN A 19 -7.12 10.05 4.59
C GLN A 19 -8.00 9.63 3.41
N ALA A 20 -7.58 9.90 2.18
CA ALA A 20 -8.30 9.42 0.98
C ALA A 20 -8.36 7.90 0.94
N PHE A 21 -7.24 7.22 1.22
CA PHE A 21 -7.18 5.76 1.35
C PHE A 21 -8.07 5.25 2.49
N LYS A 22 -8.04 5.90 3.65
CA LYS A 22 -8.87 5.53 4.80
C LYS A 22 -10.36 5.62 4.48
N LYS A 23 -10.78 6.67 3.77
CA LYS A 23 -12.16 6.86 3.33
C LYS A 23 -12.57 5.81 2.30
N GLN A 24 -11.72 5.51 1.32
CA GLN A 24 -12.00 4.51 0.28
C GLN A 24 -12.15 3.10 0.85
N PHE A 25 -11.29 2.74 1.81
CA PHE A 25 -11.23 1.39 2.38
C PHE A 25 -11.92 1.27 3.74
N GLU A 26 -12.69 2.28 4.13
CA GLU A 26 -13.45 2.29 5.39
C GLU A 26 -14.35 1.05 5.48
N GLY A 27 -14.28 0.36 6.62
CA GLY A 27 -15.03 -0.87 6.86
C GLY A 27 -14.54 -2.11 6.07
N LYS A 28 -13.53 -1.97 5.20
CA LYS A 28 -12.92 -3.09 4.47
C LYS A 28 -11.52 -3.42 4.97
N TYR A 29 -10.63 -2.42 5.04
CA TYR A 29 -9.22 -2.59 5.40
C TYR A 29 -8.82 -1.58 6.48
N ASP A 30 -7.80 -1.93 7.25
CA ASP A 30 -7.22 -1.05 8.26
C ASP A 30 -6.11 -0.20 7.62
N VAL A 31 -6.22 1.13 7.73
CA VAL A 31 -5.25 2.08 7.17
C VAL A 31 -4.62 2.86 8.31
N GLU A 32 -3.33 2.63 8.54
CA GLU A 32 -2.59 3.25 9.65
C GLU A 32 -1.26 3.85 9.14
N PRO A 33 -0.73 4.90 9.82
CA PRO A 33 0.59 5.43 9.51
C PRO A 33 1.65 4.35 9.68
N ALA A 34 2.68 4.40 8.83
CA ALA A 34 3.76 3.43 8.89
C ALA A 34 4.55 3.60 10.19
N ARG A 35 4.69 2.52 10.97
CA ARG A 35 5.46 2.56 12.22
C ARG A 35 6.95 2.55 11.93
N PRO A 36 7.75 3.44 12.54
CA PRO A 36 9.21 3.38 12.45
C PRO A 36 9.69 2.04 13.04
N GLY A 37 10.34 1.21 12.22
CA GLY A 37 10.91 -0.07 12.66
C GLY A 37 10.37 -1.34 11.98
N LEU A 38 9.31 -1.26 11.16
CA LEU A 38 8.91 -2.39 10.31
C LEU A 38 9.78 -2.42 9.05
N VAL A 39 10.88 -3.17 9.15
CA VAL A 39 11.94 -3.36 8.15
C VAL A 39 11.42 -4.17 6.95
N VAL A 40 10.65 -3.55 6.05
CA VAL A 40 10.52 -4.04 4.66
C VAL A 40 10.52 -2.84 3.71
N ALA A 41 11.73 -2.30 3.49
CA ALA A 41 12.11 -1.31 2.49
C ALA A 41 11.55 0.11 2.65
N GLY A 42 12.44 1.08 2.87
CA GLY A 42 12.22 2.52 2.66
C GLY A 42 11.32 3.23 3.69
N ARG A 43 11.48 4.56 3.84
CA ARG A 43 10.50 5.41 4.52
C ARG A 43 9.16 5.24 3.79
N ARG A 44 8.25 4.46 4.37
CA ARG A 44 6.85 4.34 3.94
C ARG A 44 6.05 5.38 4.69
N ASP A 45 4.99 5.88 4.06
CA ASP A 45 4.14 6.91 4.66
C ASP A 45 3.03 6.24 5.47
N PHE A 46 2.33 5.27 4.87
CA PHE A 46 1.24 4.54 5.52
C PHE A 46 1.10 3.12 5.00
N VAL A 47 0.31 2.31 5.69
CA VAL A 47 0.06 0.91 5.37
C VAL A 47 -1.43 0.62 5.32
N ILE A 48 -1.81 -0.28 4.41
CA ILE A 48 -3.18 -0.77 4.23
C ILE A 48 -3.16 -2.25 4.57
N LYS A 49 -3.85 -2.67 5.62
CA LYS A 49 -3.90 -4.04 6.12
C LYS A 49 -5.27 -4.64 5.84
N LYS A 50 -5.27 -5.71 5.03
CA LYS A 50 -6.46 -6.51 4.78
C LYS A 50 -6.64 -7.59 5.86
N ASN A 51 -5.55 -8.23 6.25
CA ASN A 51 -5.51 -9.23 7.32
C ASN A 51 -4.05 -9.46 7.79
N ALA A 52 -3.84 -10.40 8.72
CA ALA A 52 -2.51 -10.73 9.24
C ALA A 52 -1.50 -11.23 8.19
N PHE A 53 -1.97 -11.67 7.02
CA PHE A 53 -1.16 -12.24 5.93
C PHE A 53 -1.00 -11.30 4.73
N SER A 54 -1.82 -10.25 4.64
CA SER A 54 -1.88 -9.36 3.48
C SER A 54 -2.04 -7.91 3.90
N GLY A 55 -1.04 -7.11 3.55
CA GLY A 55 -1.10 -5.66 3.55
C GLY A 55 -0.33 -5.08 2.37
N VAL A 56 -0.50 -3.79 2.14
CA VAL A 56 0.23 -3.00 1.16
C VAL A 56 0.84 -1.81 1.87
N ASN A 57 2.15 -1.64 1.75
CA ASN A 57 2.81 -0.40 2.13
C ASN A 57 2.66 0.60 0.99
N VAL A 58 2.37 1.86 1.31
CA VAL A 58 2.27 2.95 0.34
C VAL A 58 3.25 4.05 0.72
N LYS A 59 3.86 4.64 -0.30
CA LYS A 59 4.74 5.80 -0.20
C LYS A 59 4.36 6.81 -1.27
N LEU A 60 4.24 8.06 -0.88
CA LEU A 60 4.12 9.20 -1.78
C LEU A 60 5.53 9.73 -2.07
N GLU A 61 5.88 9.82 -3.35
CA GLU A 61 7.12 10.44 -3.80
C GLU A 61 6.80 11.58 -4.76
N GLN A 62 7.44 12.72 -4.55
CA GLN A 62 7.33 13.92 -5.38
C GLN A 62 8.74 14.32 -5.82
N GLY A 63 8.91 14.60 -7.12
CA GLY A 63 10.20 15.03 -7.68
C GLY A 63 10.06 15.40 -9.16
N ASP A 64 10.93 16.26 -9.69
CA ASP A 64 11.04 16.62 -11.12
C ASP A 64 9.72 16.91 -11.86
N GLY A 65 8.74 17.51 -11.18
CA GLY A 65 7.43 17.79 -11.78
C GLY A 65 6.51 16.57 -11.91
N GLU A 66 6.78 15.48 -11.19
CA GLU A 66 5.92 14.32 -11.07
C GLU A 66 5.56 14.02 -9.60
N THR A 67 4.36 13.49 -9.41
CA THR A 67 3.90 12.91 -8.15
C THR A 67 3.61 11.43 -8.41
N LYS A 68 4.16 10.53 -7.58
CA LYS A 68 4.01 9.09 -7.75
C LYS A 68 3.76 8.39 -6.43
N PHE A 69 2.92 7.36 -6.50
CA PHE A 69 2.68 6.43 -5.42
C PHE A 69 3.51 5.17 -5.65
N VAL A 70 4.38 4.85 -4.71
CA VAL A 70 5.17 3.62 -4.69
C VAL A 70 4.58 2.70 -3.65
N TYR A 71 4.12 1.52 -4.05
CA TYR A 71 3.45 0.59 -3.13
C TYR A 71 3.93 -0.86 -3.31
N THR A 72 3.91 -1.62 -2.21
CA THR A 72 4.40 -3.00 -2.17
C THR A 72 3.60 -3.86 -1.19
N GLY A 73 3.12 -5.01 -1.68
CA GLY A 73 2.46 -6.02 -0.85
C GLY A 73 3.43 -6.65 0.16
N TYR A 74 2.95 -6.90 1.37
CA TYR A 74 3.71 -7.55 2.44
C TYR A 74 2.80 -8.39 3.35
N ALA A 75 3.38 -9.28 4.15
CA ALA A 75 2.69 -9.93 5.25
C ALA A 75 2.85 -9.12 6.55
N PRO A 76 1.77 -8.60 7.14
CA PRO A 76 1.84 -7.85 8.40
C PRO A 76 2.36 -8.65 9.60
N ASN A 77 2.10 -9.96 9.64
CA ASN A 77 2.62 -10.87 10.67
C ASN A 77 3.73 -11.76 10.08
N GLN A 78 4.94 -11.67 10.63
CA GLN A 78 6.10 -12.42 10.13
C GLN A 78 6.02 -13.92 10.42
N ALA A 79 5.47 -14.33 11.56
CA ALA A 79 5.26 -15.76 11.88
C ALA A 79 4.21 -16.39 10.94
N ALA A 80 3.17 -15.61 10.62
CA ALA A 80 2.19 -15.94 9.61
C ALA A 80 2.79 -16.06 8.20
N GLY A 81 3.74 -15.18 7.85
CA GLY A 81 4.50 -15.26 6.60
C GLY A 81 5.33 -16.55 6.48
N VAL A 82 5.94 -17.00 7.58
CA VAL A 82 6.71 -18.26 7.62
C VAL A 82 5.82 -19.49 7.42
N LEU A 83 4.65 -19.53 8.04
CA LEU A 83 3.68 -20.64 7.86
C LEU A 83 3.18 -20.75 6.42
N VAL A 84 2.93 -19.61 5.77
CA VAL A 84 2.51 -19.58 4.36
C VAL A 84 3.66 -20.01 3.43
N TYR A 85 4.90 -19.65 3.75
CA TYR A 85 6.07 -20.05 2.98
C TYR A 85 6.36 -21.55 3.07
N LEU A 86 6.21 -22.14 4.27
CA LEU A 86 6.48 -23.56 4.52
C LEU A 86 5.34 -24.50 4.08
N GLY A 87 4.09 -24.03 4.06
CA GLY A 87 2.91 -24.86 3.75
C GLY A 87 2.50 -24.95 2.27
N GLY A 88 3.35 -24.57 1.32
CA GLY A 88 2.97 -24.48 -0.11
C GLY A 88 2.12 -23.25 -0.46
N GLY A 89 1.95 -22.32 0.47
CA GLY A 89 1.11 -21.13 0.36
C GLY A 89 1.73 -19.95 -0.40
N VAL A 90 2.94 -20.09 -0.95
CA VAL A 90 3.63 -19.04 -1.74
C VAL A 90 2.78 -18.57 -2.93
N ILE A 91 2.01 -19.47 -3.54
CA ILE A 91 1.10 -19.13 -4.65
C ILE A 91 -0.14 -18.38 -4.14
N LEU A 92 -0.69 -18.80 -3.00
CA LEU A 92 -1.86 -18.16 -2.39
C LEU A 92 -1.53 -16.77 -1.84
N SER A 93 -0.35 -16.57 -1.22
CA SER A 93 0.10 -15.24 -0.81
C SER A 93 0.31 -14.32 -2.01
N TYR A 94 0.86 -14.83 -3.11
CA TYR A 94 1.04 -14.04 -4.34
C TYR A 94 -0.32 -13.59 -4.92
N LEU A 95 -1.32 -14.46 -4.93
CA LEU A 95 -2.67 -14.14 -5.41
C LEU A 95 -3.37 -13.09 -4.52
N VAL A 96 -3.30 -13.24 -3.19
CA VAL A 96 -3.93 -12.31 -2.26
C VAL A 96 -3.26 -10.93 -2.29
N TRP A 97 -1.92 -10.89 -2.37
CA TRP A 97 -1.18 -9.63 -2.52
C TRP A 97 -1.46 -8.95 -3.85
N ASN A 98 -1.57 -9.70 -4.95
CA ASN A 98 -1.91 -9.15 -6.26
C ASN A 98 -3.33 -8.57 -6.33
N SER A 99 -4.29 -9.09 -5.57
CA SER A 99 -5.62 -8.50 -5.48
C SER A 99 -5.57 -7.13 -4.81
N LEU A 100 -4.93 -7.04 -3.64
CA LEU A 100 -4.88 -5.80 -2.87
C LEU A 100 -4.06 -4.72 -3.58
N THR A 101 -2.94 -5.06 -4.22
CA THR A 101 -2.15 -4.10 -5.00
C THR A 101 -2.91 -3.58 -6.22
N ARG A 102 -3.74 -4.41 -6.87
CA ARG A 102 -4.63 -3.97 -7.97
C ARG A 102 -5.73 -3.05 -7.48
N GLU A 103 -6.32 -3.32 -6.31
CA GLU A 103 -7.32 -2.43 -5.71
C GLU A 103 -6.72 -1.06 -5.37
N VAL A 104 -5.51 -1.04 -4.81
CA VAL A 104 -4.74 0.20 -4.54
C VAL A 104 -4.44 0.94 -5.83
N GLN A 105 -3.95 0.26 -6.86
CA GLN A 105 -3.69 0.85 -8.16
C GLN A 105 -4.95 1.47 -8.78
N SER A 106 -6.03 0.69 -8.82
CA SER A 106 -7.30 1.12 -9.39
C SER A 106 -7.86 2.34 -8.66
N PHE A 107 -7.70 2.41 -7.33
CA PHE A 107 -8.06 3.60 -6.57
C PHE A 107 -7.21 4.80 -6.98
N ILE A 108 -5.88 4.67 -7.00
CA ILE A 108 -4.97 5.78 -7.39
C ILE A 108 -5.32 6.33 -8.78
N GLU A 109 -5.62 5.47 -9.75
CA GLU A 109 -5.93 5.86 -11.13
C GLU A 109 -7.34 6.47 -11.31
N SER A 110 -8.29 6.09 -10.46
CA SER A 110 -9.69 6.50 -10.61
C SER A 110 -10.09 7.68 -9.72
N ALA A 111 -9.46 7.81 -8.56
CA ALA A 111 -9.75 8.80 -7.54
C ALA A 111 -9.60 10.25 -8.05
N PRO A 112 -10.66 11.08 -7.99
CA PRO A 112 -10.60 12.47 -8.39
C PRO A 112 -9.53 13.29 -7.65
N GLU A 113 -9.30 12.97 -6.37
CA GLU A 113 -8.26 13.60 -5.54
C GLU A 113 -6.84 13.40 -6.08
N PHE A 114 -6.61 12.41 -6.94
CA PHE A 114 -5.30 12.11 -7.52
C PHE A 114 -5.22 12.39 -9.02
N LYS A 115 -6.30 12.89 -9.65
CA LYS A 115 -6.30 13.33 -11.05
C LYS A 115 -5.84 14.78 -11.23
#